data_AF-A0A917K180-F1
#
_entry.id   AF-A0A917K180-F1
#
_cell.length_a   1.000
_cell.length_b   1.000
_cell.length_c   1.000
_cell.angle_alpha   90.00
_cell.angle_beta   90.00
_cell.angle_gamma   90.00
#
_symmetry.space_group_name_H-M   'P 1'
#
loop_
_entity.id
_entity.type
_entity.pdbx_description
1 polymer ?
#
loop_
_entity_poly.entity_id
_entity_poly.type
_entity_poly.pdbx_seq_one_letter_code
_entity_poly.pdbx_strand_id
1 'polypeptide(L)'
;MDAPAATRPDRLELGEGIRFTGGRLVLVDILKGRLLAAPDDPTAPLDTLARLPVPLGAVAPVAGRPGSWIAAAGTGICLLTSDGTPTWLARPEAGTRPAMRMNDGTADPSGRFWAGSMSYDADEDAGSLFRVDHDGTVVRVLEDISVPNGPAFSADGRTMYLADSARGVVRRYPVDPETGSLGTPDTFVTVEDGSPDGMAVDGEGAVWIAVWGTGTVRRHLPDGTLERTVRLPASQPAGVCLEGDVLHITTATVGLTAPGPYDGALFSVRVGVPGPAAAEYRPAVASIGRPA
;
A
#
# COMPACT_ATOMS: atom_id res chain seq x y z
N MET A 1 3.15 -6.98 -25.86
CA MET A 1 2.87 -6.96 -24.41
C MET A 1 1.58 -7.71 -24.19
N ASP A 2 1.55 -8.53 -23.15
CA ASP A 2 0.33 -9.23 -22.77
C ASP A 2 -0.72 -8.22 -22.31
N ALA A 3 -1.99 -8.48 -22.58
CA ALA A 3 -3.07 -7.64 -22.07
C ALA A 3 -3.30 -7.97 -20.58
N PRO A 4 -3.61 -6.97 -19.73
CA PRO A 4 -4.02 -7.24 -18.36
C PRO A 4 -5.25 -8.14 -18.31
N ALA A 5 -5.15 -9.22 -17.56
CA ALA A 5 -6.24 -10.17 -17.37
C ALA A 5 -6.78 -10.06 -15.95
N ALA A 6 -8.10 -9.96 -15.82
CA ALA A 6 -8.74 -10.09 -14.52
C ALA A 6 -8.51 -11.52 -14.01
N THR A 7 -7.95 -11.61 -12.81
CA THR A 7 -7.75 -12.85 -12.08
C THR A 7 -8.83 -12.90 -11.01
N ARG A 8 -9.51 -14.06 -10.89
CA ARG A 8 -10.52 -14.33 -9.85
C ARG A 8 -11.87 -13.59 -10.04
N PRO A 9 -12.97 -14.11 -9.46
CA PRO A 9 -14.30 -13.52 -9.58
C PRO A 9 -14.52 -12.31 -8.64
N ASP A 10 -13.64 -12.08 -7.67
CA ASP A 10 -13.79 -11.04 -6.65
C ASP A 10 -13.97 -9.63 -7.24
N ARG A 11 -14.83 -8.84 -6.60
CA ARG A 11 -15.04 -7.41 -6.87
C ARG A 11 -14.97 -6.67 -5.54
N LEU A 12 -13.82 -6.06 -5.29
CA LEU A 12 -13.44 -5.41 -4.04
C LEU A 12 -14.05 -4.00 -3.97
N GLU A 13 -14.54 -3.62 -2.79
CA GLU A 13 -15.06 -2.28 -2.58
C GLU A 13 -13.92 -1.26 -2.67
N LEU A 14 -12.83 -1.51 -1.94
CA LEU A 14 -11.58 -0.75 -2.02
C LEU A 14 -10.40 -1.71 -1.88
N GLY A 15 -10.08 -2.38 -2.98
CA GLY A 15 -8.96 -3.32 -3.05
C GLY A 15 -7.62 -2.60 -3.06
N GLU A 16 -6.79 -2.84 -2.06
CA GLU A 16 -5.57 -2.05 -1.81
C GLU A 16 -4.45 -2.86 -1.15
N GLY A 17 -3.31 -2.23 -0.92
CA GLY A 17 -2.21 -2.74 -0.11
C GLY A 17 -1.65 -4.08 -0.61
N ILE A 18 -1.78 -4.35 -1.92
CA ILE A 18 -1.38 -5.62 -2.54
C ILE A 18 0.12 -5.82 -2.47
N ARG A 19 0.54 -7.06 -2.17
CA ARG A 19 1.94 -7.46 -2.07
C ARG A 19 2.11 -8.94 -2.36
N PHE A 20 3.23 -9.29 -2.99
CA PHE A 20 3.66 -10.68 -3.13
C PHE A 20 4.61 -11.04 -1.98
N THR A 21 4.19 -11.96 -1.12
CA THR A 21 4.95 -12.37 0.07
C THR A 21 4.63 -13.80 0.46
N GLY A 22 5.63 -14.53 0.97
CA GLY A 22 5.46 -15.93 1.35
C GLY A 22 4.95 -16.83 0.21
N GLY A 23 5.26 -16.48 -1.05
CA GLY A 23 4.86 -17.24 -2.24
C GLY A 23 3.43 -17.01 -2.73
N ARG A 24 2.73 -15.99 -2.23
CA ARG A 24 1.34 -15.68 -2.65
C ARG A 24 1.04 -14.19 -2.61
N LEU A 25 -0.03 -13.78 -3.27
CA LEU A 25 -0.54 -12.41 -3.15
C LEU A 25 -1.34 -12.25 -1.86
N VAL A 26 -1.09 -11.14 -1.18
CA VAL A 26 -1.86 -10.68 -0.03
C VAL A 26 -2.28 -9.24 -0.29
N LEU A 27 -3.51 -8.90 0.07
CA LEU A 27 -4.12 -7.61 -0.19
C LEU A 27 -5.21 -7.34 0.84
N VAL A 28 -5.73 -6.11 0.85
CA VAL A 28 -6.82 -5.72 1.74
C VAL A 28 -8.04 -5.28 0.95
N ASP A 29 -9.20 -5.38 1.58
CA ASP A 29 -10.39 -4.61 1.18
C ASP A 29 -10.70 -3.63 2.30
N ILE A 30 -10.24 -2.39 2.11
CA ILE A 30 -10.05 -1.43 3.21
C ILE A 30 -11.32 -1.24 4.00
N LEU A 31 -12.40 -0.85 3.33
CA LEU A 31 -13.66 -0.47 3.98
C LEU A 31 -14.38 -1.67 4.60
N LYS A 32 -14.09 -2.88 4.13
CA LYS A 32 -14.61 -4.13 4.71
C LYS A 32 -13.73 -4.71 5.83
N GLY A 33 -12.59 -4.08 6.12
CA GLY A 33 -11.64 -4.52 7.14
C GLY A 33 -11.07 -5.92 6.87
N ARG A 34 -10.97 -6.35 5.61
CA ARG A 34 -10.55 -7.71 5.26
C ARG A 34 -9.09 -7.76 4.90
N LEU A 35 -8.39 -8.74 5.46
CA LEU A 35 -7.10 -9.21 4.94
C LEU A 35 -7.36 -10.44 4.07
N LEU A 36 -6.90 -10.40 2.84
CA LEU A 36 -7.19 -11.39 1.81
C LEU A 36 -5.90 -12.03 1.30
N ALA A 37 -5.99 -13.29 0.87
CA ALA A 37 -4.92 -13.97 0.17
C ALA A 37 -5.42 -14.61 -1.13
N ALA A 38 -4.58 -14.56 -2.15
CA ALA A 38 -4.78 -15.30 -3.38
C ALA A 38 -4.44 -16.78 -3.18
N PRO A 39 -5.36 -17.72 -3.49
CA PRO A 39 -5.02 -19.13 -3.62
C PRO A 39 -4.17 -19.39 -4.88
N ASP A 40 -3.55 -20.57 -4.93
CA ASP A 40 -2.70 -21.03 -6.05
C ASP A 40 -3.44 -21.08 -7.37
N ASP A 41 -4.74 -21.44 -7.34
CA ASP A 41 -5.62 -21.33 -8.51
C ASP A 41 -5.89 -19.84 -8.79
N PRO A 42 -5.41 -19.28 -9.92
CA PRO A 42 -5.58 -17.87 -10.25
C PRO A 42 -7.02 -17.48 -10.59
N THR A 43 -7.93 -18.45 -10.67
CA THR A 43 -9.36 -18.25 -10.92
C THR A 43 -10.24 -18.46 -9.69
N ALA A 44 -9.70 -19.07 -8.63
CA ALA A 44 -10.42 -19.27 -7.38
C ALA A 44 -10.61 -17.95 -6.62
N PRO A 45 -11.70 -17.81 -5.84
CA PRO A 45 -11.94 -16.60 -5.05
C PRO A 45 -10.86 -16.38 -3.99
N LEU A 46 -10.72 -15.14 -3.52
CA LEU A 46 -9.77 -14.79 -2.46
C LEU A 46 -10.15 -15.42 -1.11
N ASP A 47 -9.16 -15.95 -0.40
CA ASP A 47 -9.29 -16.43 0.97
C ASP A 47 -9.30 -15.26 1.95
N THR A 48 -10.19 -15.29 2.94
CA THR A 48 -10.15 -14.32 4.05
C THR A 48 -9.22 -14.83 5.15
N LEU A 49 -8.10 -14.14 5.37
CA LEU A 49 -7.15 -14.45 6.44
C LEU A 49 -7.57 -13.85 7.77
N ALA A 50 -8.11 -12.63 7.75
CA ALA A 50 -8.59 -11.93 8.93
C ALA A 50 -9.67 -10.92 8.57
N ARG A 51 -10.50 -10.57 9.54
CA ARG A 51 -11.49 -9.48 9.44
C ARG A 51 -11.48 -8.65 10.70
N LEU A 52 -11.27 -7.35 10.55
CA LEU A 52 -11.34 -6.38 11.64
C LEU A 52 -12.70 -5.66 11.61
N PRO A 53 -13.19 -5.19 12.78
CA PRO A 53 -14.40 -4.36 12.86
C PRO A 53 -14.14 -2.89 12.49
N VAL A 54 -12.97 -2.59 11.92
CA VAL A 54 -12.53 -1.27 11.49
C VAL A 54 -11.89 -1.40 10.10
N PRO A 55 -11.76 -0.31 9.33
CA PRO A 55 -11.04 -0.37 8.07
C PRO A 55 -9.62 -0.90 8.24
N LEU A 56 -9.13 -1.68 7.29
CA LEU A 56 -7.77 -2.24 7.27
C LEU A 56 -7.05 -1.70 6.04
N GLY A 57 -6.23 -0.68 6.21
CA GLY A 57 -5.62 0.07 5.11
C GLY A 57 -4.45 -0.65 4.43
N ALA A 58 -3.56 -1.24 5.23
CA ALA A 58 -2.40 -1.96 4.71
C ALA A 58 -1.80 -2.91 5.76
N VAL A 59 -0.99 -3.87 5.31
CA VAL A 59 -0.28 -4.81 6.20
C VAL A 59 1.14 -5.09 5.72
N ALA A 60 2.11 -5.34 6.59
CA ALA A 60 3.39 -5.93 6.19
C ALA A 60 3.66 -7.21 6.99
N PRO A 61 4.31 -8.23 6.39
CA PRO A 61 4.69 -9.43 7.14
C PRO A 61 5.64 -9.06 8.28
N VAL A 62 5.53 -9.78 9.40
CA VAL A 62 6.46 -9.60 10.53
C VAL A 62 7.57 -10.64 10.44
N ALA A 63 8.81 -10.16 10.37
CA ALA A 63 9.99 -11.02 10.21
C ALA A 63 10.07 -12.07 11.33
N GLY A 64 10.29 -13.33 10.93
CA GLY A 64 10.39 -14.46 11.86
C GLY A 64 9.06 -14.89 12.51
N ARG A 65 7.91 -14.33 12.09
CA ARG A 65 6.58 -14.68 12.62
C ARG A 65 5.60 -15.01 11.49
N PRO A 66 5.68 -16.21 10.89
CA PRO A 66 4.81 -16.60 9.79
C PRO A 66 3.32 -16.39 10.10
N GLY A 67 2.58 -15.81 9.16
CA GLY A 67 1.16 -15.51 9.30
C GLY A 67 0.83 -14.31 10.20
N SER A 68 1.82 -13.67 10.82
CA SER A 68 1.62 -12.44 11.58
C SER A 68 1.92 -11.20 10.71
N TRP A 69 1.20 -10.13 10.99
CA TRP A 69 1.25 -8.89 10.22
C TRP A 69 1.39 -7.69 11.14
N ILE A 70 2.14 -6.67 10.74
CA ILE A 70 1.89 -5.32 11.22
C ILE A 70 0.86 -4.69 10.31
N ALA A 71 -0.09 -3.94 10.85
CA ALA A 71 -1.28 -3.49 10.14
C ALA A 71 -1.61 -2.04 10.46
N ALA A 72 -1.82 -1.25 9.41
CA ALA A 72 -2.44 0.07 9.50
C ALA A 72 -3.96 -0.13 9.47
N ALA A 73 -4.65 0.11 10.58
CA ALA A 73 -6.06 -0.23 10.75
C ALA A 73 -6.82 0.78 11.61
N GLY A 74 -8.07 1.08 11.27
CA GLY A 74 -8.88 2.08 11.95
C GLY A 74 -8.12 3.40 12.05
N THR A 75 -7.83 3.84 13.27
CA THR A 75 -7.10 5.08 13.56
C THR A 75 -5.66 4.86 14.04
N GLY A 76 -5.08 3.67 13.78
CA GLY A 76 -3.81 3.29 14.39
C GLY A 76 -3.04 2.17 13.70
N ILE A 77 -1.97 1.73 14.37
CA ILE A 77 -1.16 0.60 13.96
C ILE A 77 -1.26 -0.51 15.01
N CYS A 78 -1.41 -1.74 14.54
CA CYS A 78 -1.46 -2.94 15.39
C CYS A 78 -0.66 -4.09 14.80
N LEU A 79 -0.33 -5.07 15.63
CA LEU A 79 0.14 -6.38 15.21
C LEU A 79 -1.06 -7.32 15.15
N LEU A 80 -1.25 -7.98 14.00
CA LEU A 80 -2.19 -9.09 13.84
C LEU A 80 -1.41 -10.39 14.02
N THR A 81 -1.86 -11.22 14.95
CA THR A 81 -1.38 -12.60 15.03
C THR A 81 -2.02 -13.46 13.94
N SER A 82 -1.57 -14.70 13.77
CA SER A 82 -2.04 -15.59 12.71
C SER A 82 -3.53 -15.95 12.78
N ASP A 83 -4.17 -15.77 13.94
CA ASP A 83 -5.62 -15.94 14.08
C ASP A 83 -6.43 -14.66 13.79
N GLY A 84 -5.75 -13.58 13.41
CA GLY A 84 -6.35 -12.28 13.11
C GLY A 84 -6.55 -11.38 14.33
N THR A 85 -6.12 -11.77 15.54
CA THR A 85 -6.29 -10.97 16.76
C THR A 85 -5.35 -9.74 16.75
N PRO A 86 -5.87 -8.52 16.91
CA PRO A 86 -5.06 -7.29 16.92
C PRO A 86 -4.50 -6.95 18.31
N THR A 87 -3.21 -6.63 18.37
CA THR A 87 -2.53 -5.98 19.49
C THR A 87 -2.10 -4.58 19.06
N TRP A 88 -2.72 -3.54 19.62
CA TRP A 88 -2.49 -2.15 19.20
C TRP A 88 -1.14 -1.63 19.72
N LEU A 89 -0.33 -1.07 18.82
CA LEU A 89 0.91 -0.36 19.16
C LEU A 89 0.59 1.10 19.51
N ALA A 90 -0.19 1.76 18.65
CA ALA A 90 -0.67 3.13 18.88
C ALA A 90 -1.93 3.40 18.07
N ARG A 91 -2.69 4.43 18.48
CA ARG A 91 -3.85 4.96 17.75
C ARG A 91 -3.78 6.50 17.70
N PRO A 92 -2.79 7.06 16.98
CA PRO A 92 -2.53 8.51 16.99
C PRO A 92 -3.70 9.34 16.44
N GLU A 93 -4.57 8.73 15.64
CA GLU A 93 -5.73 9.40 15.03
C GLU A 93 -7.04 9.13 15.79
N ALA A 94 -7.00 8.54 16.98
CA ALA A 94 -8.21 8.29 17.75
C ALA A 94 -8.81 9.59 18.29
N GLY A 95 -10.06 9.87 17.92
CA GLY A 95 -10.81 11.01 18.43
C GLY A 95 -10.41 12.38 17.84
N THR A 96 -9.59 12.39 16.80
CA THR A 96 -9.28 13.60 16.02
C THR A 96 -10.51 14.08 15.25
N ARG A 97 -10.50 15.35 14.86
CA ARG A 97 -11.50 15.98 13.98
C ARG A 97 -10.75 16.69 12.85
N PRO A 98 -11.06 16.41 11.56
CA PRO A 98 -12.09 15.51 11.05
C PRO A 98 -11.87 14.02 11.44
N ALA A 99 -12.86 13.18 11.21
CA ALA A 99 -12.73 11.75 11.50
C ALA A 99 -11.70 11.12 10.55
N MET A 100 -10.76 10.37 11.12
CA MET A 100 -9.59 9.86 10.41
C MET A 100 -9.63 8.34 10.26
N ARG A 101 -8.89 7.85 9.27
CA ARG A 101 -8.55 6.44 9.10
C ARG A 101 -7.12 6.27 8.61
N MET A 102 -6.53 5.13 8.90
CA MET A 102 -5.34 4.66 8.20
C MET A 102 -5.71 4.28 6.75
N ASN A 103 -4.74 4.47 5.86
CA ASN A 103 -4.84 4.23 4.43
C ASN A 103 -3.70 3.31 3.98
N ASP A 104 -2.92 3.67 2.97
CA ASP A 104 -1.85 2.85 2.44
C ASP A 104 -0.63 2.76 3.40
N GLY A 105 0.19 1.73 3.20
CA GLY A 105 1.36 1.45 4.01
C GLY A 105 2.18 0.24 3.55
N THR A 106 3.47 0.28 3.87
CA THR A 106 4.40 -0.81 3.57
C THR A 106 5.58 -0.83 4.53
N ALA A 107 6.36 -1.90 4.51
CA ALA A 107 7.65 -1.91 5.19
C ALA A 107 8.75 -1.34 4.28
N ASP A 108 9.73 -0.64 4.86
CA ASP A 108 10.94 -0.23 4.15
C ASP A 108 11.97 -1.38 4.10
N PRO A 109 13.01 -1.31 3.24
CA PRO A 109 14.06 -2.33 3.17
C PRO A 109 14.86 -2.53 4.46
N SER A 110 14.89 -1.51 5.34
CA SER A 110 15.53 -1.59 6.66
C SER A 110 14.68 -2.34 7.69
N GLY A 111 13.38 -2.52 7.42
CA GLY A 111 12.44 -3.27 8.22
C GLY A 111 11.59 -2.43 9.18
N ARG A 112 11.40 -1.15 8.90
CA ARG A 112 10.39 -0.29 9.58
C ARG A 112 9.07 -0.37 8.83
N PHE A 113 7.96 -0.09 9.50
CA PHE A 113 6.66 -0.02 8.85
C PHE A 113 6.21 1.44 8.69
N TRP A 114 5.72 1.81 7.52
CA TRP A 114 5.28 3.16 7.20
C TRP A 114 3.82 3.12 6.77
N ALA A 115 3.00 4.04 7.29
CA ALA A 115 1.57 4.05 7.01
C ALA A 115 1.00 5.47 7.01
N GLY A 116 0.19 5.77 6.01
CA GLY A 116 -0.53 7.02 5.88
C GLY A 116 -1.85 7.02 6.66
N SER A 117 -2.24 8.17 7.21
CA SER A 117 -3.61 8.47 7.64
C SER A 117 -4.22 9.53 6.75
N MET A 118 -5.55 9.52 6.66
CA MET A 118 -6.34 10.54 5.96
C MET A 118 -7.68 10.72 6.65
N SER A 119 -8.34 11.85 6.40
CA SER A 119 -9.74 12.00 6.79
C SER A 119 -10.64 11.19 5.86
N TYR A 120 -11.84 10.82 6.33
CA TYR A 120 -12.80 10.11 5.48
C TYR A 120 -13.25 10.92 4.26
N ASP A 121 -13.30 12.25 4.40
CA ASP A 121 -13.75 13.17 3.36
C ASP A 121 -12.59 13.71 2.51
N ALA A 122 -11.37 13.19 2.69
CA ALA A 122 -10.15 13.64 2.02
C ALA A 122 -9.92 15.16 2.16
N ASP A 123 -10.13 15.66 3.38
CA ASP A 123 -9.91 17.06 3.73
C ASP A 123 -8.48 17.47 3.45
N GLU A 124 -8.32 18.70 2.94
CA GLU A 124 -7.01 19.26 2.64
C GLU A 124 -6.13 19.28 3.89
N ASP A 125 -4.90 18.79 3.74
CA ASP A 125 -3.84 18.77 4.76
C ASP A 125 -4.15 17.97 6.04
N ALA A 126 -5.25 17.21 6.09
CA ALA A 126 -5.64 16.49 7.31
C ALA A 126 -4.80 15.24 7.59
N GLY A 127 -4.20 14.63 6.57
CA GLY A 127 -3.47 13.38 6.66
C GLY A 127 -2.03 13.51 7.15
N SER A 128 -1.46 12.37 7.50
CA SER A 128 -0.11 12.26 8.05
C SER A 128 0.56 10.98 7.58
N LEU A 129 1.89 10.94 7.63
CA LEU A 129 2.67 9.71 7.50
C LEU A 129 3.22 9.31 8.87
N PHE A 130 3.07 8.03 9.22
CA PHE A 130 3.64 7.43 10.40
C PHE A 130 4.71 6.42 10.06
N ARG A 131 5.69 6.27 10.95
CA ARG A 131 6.73 5.24 10.91
C ARG A 131 6.70 4.45 12.22
N VAL A 132 6.83 3.14 12.13
CA VAL A 132 7.01 2.24 13.25
C VAL A 132 8.46 1.76 13.25
N ASP A 133 9.19 2.16 14.28
CA ASP A 133 10.57 1.76 14.49
C ASP A 133 10.66 0.33 15.04
N HIS A 134 11.86 -0.26 15.00
CA HIS A 134 12.09 -1.65 15.41
C HIS A 134 11.65 -1.95 16.85
N ASP A 135 11.68 -0.96 17.74
CA ASP A 135 11.22 -1.10 19.13
C ASP A 135 9.69 -1.03 19.28
N GLY A 136 8.95 -0.85 18.19
CA GLY A 136 7.49 -0.70 18.18
C GLY A 136 7.00 0.73 18.38
N THR A 137 7.90 1.71 18.54
CA THR A 137 7.53 3.12 18.66
C THR A 137 6.89 3.61 17.37
N VAL A 138 5.72 4.26 17.50
CA VAL A 138 5.01 4.90 16.39
C VAL A 138 5.31 6.39 16.39
N VAL A 139 5.90 6.89 15.31
CA VAL A 139 6.33 8.28 15.14
C VAL A 139 5.56 8.90 13.96
N ARG A 140 4.97 10.08 14.15
CA ARG A 140 4.49 10.90 13.03
C ARG A 140 5.70 11.57 12.39
N VAL A 141 5.93 11.29 11.11
CA VAL A 141 7.14 11.72 10.38
C VAL A 141 6.84 12.78 9.33
N LEU A 142 5.60 12.85 8.84
CA LEU A 142 5.10 13.93 8.01
C LEU A 142 3.65 14.27 8.42
N GLU A 143 3.28 15.52 8.20
CA GLU A 143 1.93 16.09 8.35
C GLU A 143 1.62 16.96 7.12
N ASP A 144 0.44 17.56 7.07
CA ASP A 144 -0.02 18.43 5.99
C ASP A 144 -0.03 17.73 4.61
N ILE A 145 -0.54 16.49 4.58
CA ILE A 145 -0.74 15.70 3.36
C ILE A 145 -2.22 15.35 3.27
N SER A 146 -2.90 15.65 2.17
CA SER A 146 -4.35 15.43 2.12
C SER A 146 -4.70 13.94 2.07
N VAL A 147 -4.09 13.20 1.14
CA VAL A 147 -4.27 11.75 1.00
C VAL A 147 -2.90 11.09 0.73
N PRO A 148 -2.19 10.63 1.77
CA PRO A 148 -0.93 9.91 1.60
C PRO A 148 -1.18 8.53 0.98
N ASN A 149 -0.53 8.28 -0.16
CA ASN A 149 -0.54 7.00 -0.87
C ASN A 149 0.84 6.62 -1.39
N GLY A 150 1.05 5.34 -1.63
CA GLY A 150 2.33 4.75 -1.26
C GLY A 150 2.44 4.67 0.28
N PRO A 151 3.63 4.47 0.84
CA PRO A 151 4.91 4.71 0.20
C PRO A 151 5.43 3.52 -0.60
N ALA A 152 6.33 3.79 -1.54
CA ALA A 152 7.25 2.79 -2.08
C ALA A 152 8.69 3.23 -1.87
N PHE A 153 9.61 2.26 -1.81
CA PHE A 153 11.01 2.50 -1.51
C PHE A 153 11.91 1.97 -2.62
N SER A 154 13.00 2.67 -2.90
CA SER A 154 14.11 2.13 -3.68
C SER A 154 14.69 0.89 -3.00
N ALA A 155 15.30 -0.01 -3.77
CA ALA A 155 15.83 -1.27 -3.24
C ALA A 155 16.91 -1.09 -2.16
N ASP A 156 17.66 0.01 -2.21
CA ASP A 156 18.67 0.39 -1.21
C ASP A 156 18.08 1.14 0.00
N GLY A 157 16.77 1.41 0.00
CA GLY A 157 16.07 2.13 1.07
C GLY A 157 16.41 3.60 1.17
N ARG A 158 17.13 4.19 0.20
CA ARG A 158 17.58 5.59 0.24
C ARG A 158 16.60 6.59 -0.33
N THR A 159 15.57 6.14 -1.03
CA THR A 159 14.51 6.99 -1.59
C THR A 159 13.14 6.42 -1.24
N MET A 160 12.27 7.27 -0.70
CA MET A 160 10.85 6.98 -0.52
C MET A 160 10.05 7.81 -1.53
N TYR A 161 9.13 7.17 -2.24
CA TYR A 161 8.12 7.81 -3.06
C TYR A 161 6.81 7.86 -2.30
N LEU A 162 6.18 9.03 -2.25
CA LEU A 162 4.92 9.24 -1.55
C LEU A 162 4.05 10.21 -2.36
N ALA A 163 2.82 9.80 -2.63
CA ALA A 163 1.80 10.62 -3.25
C ALA A 163 1.04 11.45 -2.21
N ASP A 164 0.73 12.70 -2.56
CA ASP A 164 -0.50 13.35 -2.11
C ASP A 164 -1.53 13.21 -3.23
N SER A 165 -2.39 12.20 -3.11
CA SER A 165 -3.31 11.80 -4.18
C SER A 165 -4.29 12.91 -4.56
N ALA A 166 -4.78 13.68 -3.59
CA ALA A 166 -5.73 14.77 -3.83
C ALA A 166 -5.08 15.93 -4.59
N ARG A 167 -3.77 16.12 -4.43
CA ARG A 167 -2.99 17.14 -5.14
C ARG A 167 -2.41 16.67 -6.47
N GLY A 168 -2.49 15.37 -6.77
CA GLY A 168 -1.90 14.81 -7.99
C GLY A 168 -0.38 14.84 -8.01
N VAL A 169 0.29 14.95 -6.85
CA VAL A 169 1.76 15.08 -6.80
C VAL A 169 2.38 13.87 -6.11
N VAL A 170 3.37 13.27 -6.75
CA VAL A 170 4.26 12.29 -6.12
C VAL A 170 5.58 12.97 -5.80
N ARG A 171 5.97 12.93 -4.54
CA ARG A 171 7.26 13.42 -4.05
C ARG A 171 8.21 12.25 -3.86
N ARG A 172 9.51 12.51 -4.03
CA ARG A 172 10.57 11.61 -3.59
C ARG A 172 11.33 12.25 -2.44
N TYR A 173 11.54 11.47 -1.37
CA TYR A 173 12.25 11.88 -0.17
C TYR A 173 13.56 11.09 -0.09
N PRO A 174 14.71 11.77 0.14
CA PRO A 174 15.89 11.08 0.64
C PRO A 174 15.57 10.43 1.98
N VAL A 175 16.00 9.20 2.18
CA VAL A 175 15.85 8.46 3.44
C VAL A 175 17.23 8.05 3.92
N ASP A 176 17.52 8.26 5.19
CA ASP A 176 18.64 7.63 5.86
C ASP A 176 18.25 6.20 6.26
N PRO A 177 18.81 5.14 5.65
CA PRO A 177 18.41 3.75 5.95
C PRO A 177 18.66 3.35 7.41
N GLU A 178 19.64 3.98 8.07
CA GLU A 178 20.03 3.66 9.44
C GLU A 178 19.05 4.23 10.46
N THR A 179 18.53 5.43 10.23
CA THR A 179 17.67 6.15 11.19
C THR A 179 16.20 6.23 10.75
N GLY A 180 15.92 6.02 9.47
CA GLY A 180 14.63 6.26 8.83
C GLY A 180 14.30 7.75 8.70
N SER A 181 15.25 8.66 8.90
CA SER A 181 15.00 10.11 8.79
C SER A 181 14.80 10.53 7.34
N LEU A 182 13.85 11.44 7.12
CA LEU A 182 13.56 12.01 5.81
C LEU A 182 14.37 13.29 5.57
N GLY A 183 14.95 13.41 4.38
CA GLY A 183 15.53 14.65 3.87
C GLY A 183 14.50 15.55 3.18
N THR A 184 14.97 16.67 2.64
CA THR A 184 14.12 17.58 1.84
C THR A 184 13.61 16.87 0.58
N PRO A 185 12.29 16.86 0.33
CA PRO A 185 11.74 16.21 -0.85
C PRO A 185 11.87 17.05 -2.11
N ASP A 186 11.88 16.36 -3.25
CA ASP A 186 11.65 16.94 -4.57
C ASP A 186 10.35 16.38 -5.17
N THR A 187 9.73 17.12 -6.07
CA THR A 187 8.66 16.59 -6.93
C THR A 187 9.25 15.55 -7.87
N PHE A 188 8.68 14.34 -7.86
CA PHE A 188 9.03 13.28 -8.79
C PHE A 188 8.16 13.35 -10.05
N VAL A 189 6.83 13.30 -9.89
CA VAL A 189 5.88 13.43 -10.99
C VAL A 189 4.62 14.18 -10.55
N THR A 190 3.98 14.86 -11.50
CA THR A 190 2.64 15.43 -11.35
C THR A 190 1.69 14.70 -12.29
N VAL A 191 0.54 14.27 -11.76
CA VAL A 191 -0.53 13.60 -12.47
C VAL A 191 -1.70 14.57 -12.58
N GLU A 192 -2.04 14.98 -13.80
CA GLU A 192 -3.07 16.00 -14.05
C GLU A 192 -4.46 15.40 -14.33
N ASP A 193 -4.54 14.14 -14.73
CA ASP A 193 -5.75 13.49 -15.26
C ASP A 193 -6.32 12.41 -14.33
N GLY A 194 -5.99 12.42 -13.05
CA GLY A 194 -6.44 11.47 -12.04
C GLY A 194 -5.65 11.63 -10.75
N SER A 195 -5.66 10.62 -9.89
CA SER A 195 -4.92 10.66 -8.62
C SER A 195 -3.88 9.54 -8.54
N PRO A 196 -2.60 9.84 -8.26
CA PRO A 196 -1.59 8.80 -8.02
C PRO A 196 -1.94 8.08 -6.71
N ASP A 197 -1.95 6.76 -6.75
CA ASP A 197 -2.39 5.90 -5.65
C ASP A 197 -1.24 4.96 -5.21
N GLY A 198 -1.53 3.71 -4.85
CA GLY A 198 -0.54 2.69 -4.54
C GLY A 198 0.51 2.48 -5.65
N MET A 199 1.73 2.20 -5.22
CA MET A 199 2.92 2.21 -6.09
C MET A 199 3.95 1.15 -5.70
N ALA A 200 4.81 0.77 -6.65
CA ALA A 200 5.92 -0.15 -6.42
C ALA A 200 7.15 0.25 -7.27
N VAL A 201 8.35 0.06 -6.72
CA VAL A 201 9.62 0.26 -7.45
C VAL A 201 10.08 -1.09 -8.01
N ASP A 202 10.40 -1.15 -9.31
CA ASP A 202 10.92 -2.35 -9.95
C ASP A 202 12.45 -2.48 -9.84
N GLY A 203 12.99 -3.60 -10.33
CA GLY A 203 14.41 -3.93 -10.27
C GLY A 203 15.33 -3.02 -11.09
N GLU A 204 14.78 -2.17 -11.95
CA GLU A 204 15.53 -1.14 -12.68
C GLU A 204 15.43 0.24 -12.01
N GLY A 205 14.70 0.34 -10.88
CA GLY A 205 14.48 1.58 -10.15
C GLY A 205 13.35 2.44 -10.70
N ALA A 206 12.56 1.94 -11.66
CA ALA A 206 11.39 2.65 -12.16
C ALA A 206 10.19 2.44 -11.24
N VAL A 207 9.31 3.44 -11.17
CA VAL A 207 8.15 3.47 -10.28
C VAL A 207 6.88 3.18 -11.07
N TRP A 208 6.21 2.10 -10.71
CA TRP A 208 4.85 1.78 -11.16
C TRP A 208 3.85 2.45 -10.24
N ILE A 209 2.93 3.24 -10.81
CA ILE A 209 1.96 4.03 -10.06
C ILE A 209 0.56 3.69 -10.59
N ALA A 210 -0.31 3.18 -9.73
CA ALA A 210 -1.74 3.11 -10.02
C ALA A 210 -2.29 4.54 -10.10
N VAL A 211 -3.09 4.84 -11.11
CA VAL A 211 -3.67 6.18 -11.28
C VAL A 211 -5.19 6.07 -11.21
N TRP A 212 -5.72 6.35 -10.03
CA TRP A 212 -7.13 6.33 -9.70
C TRP A 212 -7.93 7.21 -10.67
N GLY A 213 -9.08 6.68 -11.12
CA GLY A 213 -10.00 7.37 -12.04
C GLY A 213 -9.63 7.29 -13.52
N THR A 214 -8.45 6.77 -13.88
CA THR A 214 -7.98 6.74 -15.27
C THR A 214 -8.01 5.37 -15.93
N GLY A 215 -8.18 4.31 -15.14
CA GLY A 215 -7.98 2.95 -15.61
C GLY A 215 -6.56 2.68 -16.10
N THR A 216 -5.55 3.35 -15.55
CA THR A 216 -4.16 3.16 -15.93
C THR A 216 -3.23 2.89 -14.75
N VAL A 217 -2.20 2.07 -15.01
CA VAL A 217 -0.97 2.03 -14.23
C VAL A 217 0.16 2.56 -15.08
N ARG A 218 0.98 3.46 -14.53
CA ARG A 218 2.02 4.19 -15.25
C ARG A 218 3.39 3.87 -14.68
N ARG A 219 4.34 3.48 -15.53
CA ARG A 219 5.74 3.26 -15.19
C ARG A 219 6.55 4.50 -15.50
N HIS A 220 7.17 5.08 -14.48
CA HIS A 220 8.05 6.24 -14.61
C HIS A 220 9.49 5.86 -14.31
N LEU A 221 10.42 6.29 -15.16
CA LEU A 221 11.86 6.10 -14.95
C LEU A 221 12.35 6.89 -13.71
N PRO A 222 13.56 6.61 -13.19
CA PRO A 222 14.09 7.31 -12.00
C PRO A 222 14.14 8.84 -12.10
N ASP A 223 14.16 9.39 -13.31
CA ASP A 223 14.14 10.83 -13.58
C ASP A 223 12.72 11.43 -13.68
N GLY A 224 11.68 10.61 -13.54
CA GLY A 224 10.27 11.00 -13.64
C GLY A 224 9.66 10.84 -15.03
N THR A 225 10.44 10.43 -16.04
CA THR A 225 9.93 10.24 -17.41
C THR A 225 8.92 9.11 -17.45
N LEU A 226 7.71 9.37 -17.96
CA LEU A 226 6.72 8.33 -18.25
C LEU A 226 7.22 7.43 -19.38
N GLU A 227 7.56 6.18 -19.07
CA GLU A 227 8.01 5.20 -20.06
C GLU A 227 6.85 4.41 -20.66
N ARG A 228 5.92 3.98 -19.81
CA ARG A 228 4.90 2.99 -20.20
C ARG A 228 3.61 3.17 -19.43
N THR A 229 2.51 2.86 -20.11
CA THR A 229 1.16 2.85 -19.55
C THR A 229 0.50 1.51 -19.79
N VAL A 230 0.07 0.86 -18.71
CA VAL A 230 -0.80 -0.32 -18.72
C VAL A 230 -2.24 0.17 -18.58
N ARG A 231 -3.12 -0.21 -19.50
CA ARG A 231 -4.54 0.17 -19.49
C ARG A 231 -5.40 -0.99 -19.03
N LEU A 232 -6.34 -0.72 -18.14
CA LEU A 232 -7.25 -1.70 -17.55
C LEU A 232 -8.69 -1.45 -18.03
N PRO A 233 -9.52 -2.50 -18.14
CA PRO A 233 -10.97 -2.37 -18.33
C PRO A 233 -11.70 -2.06 -17.01
N ALA A 234 -11.07 -1.29 -16.12
CA ALA A 234 -11.56 -0.86 -14.82
C ALA A 234 -11.12 0.59 -14.60
N SER A 235 -11.92 1.39 -13.91
CA SER A 235 -11.77 2.85 -13.81
C SER A 235 -10.83 3.27 -12.69
N GLN A 236 -10.79 2.50 -11.59
CA GLN A 236 -10.09 2.89 -10.36
C GLN A 236 -9.03 1.86 -9.95
N PRO A 237 -7.88 1.78 -10.67
CA PRO A 237 -6.69 1.12 -10.13
C PRO A 237 -6.24 1.81 -8.85
N ALA A 238 -5.90 1.01 -7.83
CA ALA A 238 -5.63 1.50 -6.48
C ALA A 238 -4.24 1.06 -5.99
N GLY A 239 -3.89 -0.23 -6.09
CA GLY A 239 -2.58 -0.74 -5.64
C GLY A 239 -1.85 -1.57 -6.70
N VAL A 240 -0.53 -1.67 -6.58
CA VAL A 240 0.31 -2.52 -7.44
C VAL A 240 1.39 -3.27 -6.68
N CYS A 241 1.75 -4.47 -7.15
CA CYS A 241 2.97 -5.16 -6.72
C CYS A 241 3.54 -6.03 -7.84
N LEU A 242 4.79 -6.45 -7.69
CA LEU A 242 5.49 -7.31 -8.64
C LEU A 242 5.73 -8.70 -8.05
N GLU A 243 5.44 -9.73 -8.84
CA GLU A 243 5.81 -11.13 -8.62
C GLU A 243 6.70 -11.55 -9.78
N GLY A 244 8.03 -11.57 -9.58
CA GLY A 244 8.94 -11.66 -10.71
C GLY A 244 8.61 -10.55 -11.72
N ASP A 245 8.46 -10.91 -12.99
CA ASP A 245 8.13 -9.99 -14.09
C ASP A 245 6.63 -9.75 -14.32
N VAL A 246 5.77 -10.19 -13.40
CA VAL A 246 4.32 -10.01 -13.43
C VAL A 246 3.91 -8.89 -12.50
N LEU A 247 3.21 -7.89 -13.04
CA LEU A 247 2.59 -6.81 -12.30
C LEU A 247 1.15 -7.20 -11.92
N HIS A 248 0.86 -7.19 -10.63
CA HIS A 248 -0.48 -7.40 -10.07
C HIS A 248 -1.07 -6.07 -9.64
N ILE A 249 -2.37 -5.88 -9.91
CA ILE A 249 -3.03 -4.58 -9.79
C ILE A 249 -4.39 -4.75 -9.12
N THR A 250 -4.59 -4.13 -7.96
CA THR A 250 -5.92 -4.05 -7.37
C THR A 250 -6.70 -2.87 -7.92
N THR A 251 -8.03 -3.01 -7.94
CA THR A 251 -8.94 -1.93 -8.31
C THR A 251 -10.08 -1.84 -7.30
N ALA A 252 -10.91 -0.81 -7.42
CA ALA A 252 -11.96 -0.51 -6.47
C ALA A 252 -13.30 -0.16 -7.14
N THR A 253 -14.41 -0.43 -6.44
CA THR A 253 -15.75 0.04 -6.85
C THR A 253 -16.22 1.27 -6.09
N VAL A 254 -15.62 1.60 -4.94
CA VAL A 254 -16.07 2.70 -4.08
C VAL A 254 -16.14 4.01 -4.86
N GLY A 255 -17.21 4.79 -4.65
CA GLY A 255 -17.44 6.07 -5.34
C GLY A 255 -18.06 5.95 -6.74
N LEU A 256 -18.06 4.76 -7.37
CA LEU A 256 -18.69 4.58 -8.68
C LEU A 256 -20.21 4.42 -8.54
N THR A 257 -20.97 5.24 -9.26
CA THR A 257 -22.44 5.12 -9.32
C THR A 257 -22.89 3.90 -10.12
N ALA A 258 -22.12 3.52 -11.15
CA ALA A 258 -22.42 2.40 -12.03
C ALA A 258 -21.11 1.65 -12.37
N PRO A 259 -20.58 0.83 -11.45
CA PRO A 259 -19.35 0.08 -11.69
C PRO A 259 -19.51 -0.87 -12.89
N GLY A 260 -18.50 -0.90 -13.74
CA GLY A 260 -18.39 -1.83 -14.85
C GLY A 260 -18.06 -3.25 -14.38
N PRO A 261 -18.04 -4.23 -15.31
CA PRO A 261 -17.90 -5.64 -14.97
C PRO A 261 -16.55 -6.01 -14.35
N TYR A 262 -15.53 -5.14 -14.43
CA TYR A 262 -14.20 -5.37 -13.87
C TYR A 262 -13.77 -4.32 -12.83
N ASP A 263 -14.61 -3.33 -12.49
CA ASP A 263 -14.31 -2.44 -11.37
C ASP A 263 -14.28 -3.24 -10.07
N GLY A 264 -13.23 -3.09 -9.26
CA GLY A 264 -12.99 -3.91 -8.07
C GLY A 264 -12.28 -5.25 -8.35
N ALA A 265 -11.98 -5.59 -9.60
CA ALA A 265 -11.24 -6.81 -9.92
C ALA A 265 -9.74 -6.69 -9.58
N LEU A 266 -9.09 -7.85 -9.45
CA LEU A 266 -7.64 -7.98 -9.40
C LEU A 266 -7.12 -8.32 -10.80
N PHE A 267 -6.10 -7.61 -11.29
CA PHE A 267 -5.50 -7.87 -12.61
C PHE A 267 -4.05 -8.34 -12.49
N SER A 268 -3.61 -9.10 -13.49
CA SER A 268 -2.21 -9.46 -13.68
C SER A 268 -1.77 -9.20 -15.12
N VAL A 269 -0.54 -8.75 -15.30
CA VAL A 269 0.07 -8.54 -16.63
C VAL A 269 1.58 -8.75 -16.57
N ARG A 270 2.16 -9.45 -17.55
CA ARG A 270 3.61 -9.54 -17.67
C ARG A 270 4.19 -8.24 -18.19
N VAL A 271 5.13 -7.67 -17.45
CA VAL A 271 5.78 -6.38 -17.77
C VAL A 271 7.26 -6.53 -18.17
N GLY A 272 7.85 -7.72 -17.97
CA GLY A 272 9.20 -8.06 -18.44
C GLY A 272 10.34 -7.47 -17.59
N VAL A 273 10.02 -6.79 -16.49
CA VAL A 273 10.98 -6.29 -15.50
C VAL A 273 10.59 -6.83 -14.13
N PRO A 274 11.51 -7.46 -13.39
CA PRO A 274 11.19 -8.01 -12.09
C PRO A 274 11.06 -6.93 -11.02
N GLY A 275 10.35 -7.21 -9.93
CA GLY A 275 10.37 -6.38 -8.71
C GLY A 275 11.04 -7.08 -7.52
N PRO A 276 11.47 -6.33 -6.51
CA PRO A 276 11.93 -6.89 -5.25
C PRO A 276 10.77 -7.59 -4.52
N ALA A 277 11.12 -8.56 -3.66
CA ALA A 277 10.16 -9.12 -2.73
C ALA A 277 9.63 -8.03 -1.77
N ALA A 278 8.38 -8.17 -1.33
CA ALA A 278 7.83 -7.27 -0.32
C ALA A 278 8.68 -7.30 0.95
N ALA A 279 9.06 -6.11 1.45
CA ALA A 279 9.80 -6.00 2.68
C ALA A 279 8.95 -6.42 3.90
N GLU A 280 9.64 -6.76 4.98
CA GLU A 280 9.03 -7.20 6.23
C GLU A 280 9.31 -6.20 7.34
N TYR A 281 8.36 -6.01 8.24
CA TYR A 281 8.62 -5.31 9.49
C TYR A 281 9.48 -6.19 10.42
N ARG A 282 10.59 -5.64 10.91
CA ARG A 282 11.59 -6.32 11.74
C ARG A 282 11.56 -5.74 13.16
N PRO A 283 10.73 -6.28 14.07
CA PRO A 283 10.77 -5.84 15.46
C PRO A 283 12.09 -6.27 16.13
N ALA A 284 12.58 -5.46 17.06
CA ALA A 284 13.66 -5.83 17.97
C ALA A 284 13.21 -7.01 18.84
N VAL A 285 14.12 -7.95 19.11
CA VAL A 285 13.82 -9.20 19.84
C VAL A 285 13.16 -8.98 21.21
N ALA A 286 13.39 -7.83 21.85
CA ALA A 286 12.90 -7.51 23.19
C ALA A 286 11.57 -6.72 23.27
N SER A 287 11.05 -6.19 22.15
CA SER A 287 9.93 -5.21 22.20
C SER A 287 8.53 -5.82 22.27
N ILE A 288 8.39 -7.15 22.31
CA ILE A 288 7.06 -7.78 22.31
C ILE A 288 7.01 -8.84 23.42
N GLY A 289 6.83 -8.33 24.65
CA GLY A 289 6.60 -9.11 25.85
C GLY A 289 5.27 -9.88 25.82
N ARG A 290 5.31 -11.07 26.43
CA ARG A 290 4.26 -12.08 26.56
C ARG A 290 2.90 -11.49 26.99
N PRO A 291 1.77 -12.14 26.60
CA PRO A 291 0.47 -11.78 27.16
C PRO A 291 0.52 -11.87 28.69
N ALA A 292 -0.03 -10.84 29.35
CA ALA A 292 -0.33 -10.84 30.77
C ALA A 292 -1.45 -11.83 31.09
#